data_AF-A0A7Y2B1F6-F1
#
_entry.id   AF-A0A7Y2B1F6-F1
#
_cell.length_a   1.000
_cell.length_b   1.000
_cell.length_c   1.000
_cell.angle_alpha   90.00
_cell.angle_beta   90.00
_cell.angle_gamma   90.00
#
_symmetry.space_group_name_H-M   'P 1'
#
loop_
_entity.id
_entity.type
_entity.pdbx_description
1 polymer ?
#
loop_
_entity_poly.entity_id
_entity_poly.type
_entity_poly.pdbx_seq_one_letter_code
_entity_poly.pdbx_strand_id
1 'polypeptide(L)'
;MSAPGLKLAVRRFVLATSFPPFLALYLGIYKAVTTWALRAIRRHPHVEAVYLRRGGAKGRIVPLVSDIDFAVIGGPFPEEEERALRRAYDRLAHITTLLDRTLEIYTEEELRALHERNDYFRFRFIEGKATWKLLYSRTGSDPVAALPDMDITALHGGFANEVKVWWSLFAWRFFHDRKYNAESVTRNSFCFKTMSEALKMDLALTRDFLTFDREEALAKAMPGLEQNEQTLGARLLASASRGFRGDIPGVLEETHAFLIRHLNDFYARLGSSHSFAAATGHDARPGHRVTQRVVPGRGVFSGAREEAHGKSLDEWLDVNWGPGASDGTKLAPAAYFNLDEFGFFIPIDPENAPTVERIAALNHFHATLAPDLRARFRVYLRTPEAAFQIDTHDLEQSWQSVLTPFNNPDVFEILDGRDDERPAWTRPVAHFFEEEKFLFYELVRKPSIYKLNDRDFLRIFWKTAQLALLNRTAAEGEVVYAMTPAALVEALEAAGMALPAELSPLGPAYEAAVSAGDRPEGADSVVAPLVRGALGWLEGIDS
;
A
#
# COMPACT_ATOMS: atom_id res chain seq x y z
N MET A 1 -20.62 -18.96 -16.04
CA MET A 1 -20.42 -17.49 -16.08
C MET A 1 -21.76 -16.81 -15.78
N SER A 2 -21.93 -16.21 -14.60
CA SER A 2 -23.14 -15.43 -14.31
C SER A 2 -23.14 -14.17 -15.19
N ALA A 3 -24.20 -13.92 -15.97
CA ALA A 3 -24.34 -12.70 -16.77
C ALA A 3 -24.04 -11.46 -15.89
N PRO A 4 -23.09 -10.59 -16.26
CA PRO A 4 -22.70 -9.42 -15.45
C PRO A 4 -23.89 -8.55 -15.01
N GLY A 5 -24.95 -8.53 -15.82
CA GLY A 5 -26.21 -7.84 -15.54
C GLY A 5 -27.00 -8.39 -14.35
N LEU A 6 -27.01 -9.71 -14.09
CA LEU A 6 -27.79 -10.27 -12.99
C LEU A 6 -27.22 -9.89 -11.63
N LYS A 7 -25.90 -9.99 -11.44
CA LYS A 7 -25.24 -9.57 -10.20
C LYS A 7 -25.46 -8.09 -9.91
N LEU A 8 -25.38 -7.27 -10.95
CA LEU A 8 -25.66 -5.83 -10.87
C LEU A 8 -27.12 -5.55 -10.53
N ALA A 9 -28.06 -6.28 -11.14
CA ALA A 9 -29.49 -6.14 -10.84
C ALA A 9 -29.82 -6.54 -9.40
N VAL A 10 -29.29 -7.67 -8.92
CA VAL A 10 -29.45 -8.10 -7.52
C VAL A 10 -28.86 -7.07 -6.57
N ARG A 11 -27.67 -6.54 -6.86
CA ARG A 11 -27.05 -5.47 -6.08
C ARG A 11 -27.95 -4.24 -5.99
N ARG A 12 -28.41 -3.74 -7.14
CA ARG A 12 -29.31 -2.57 -7.21
C ARG A 12 -30.62 -2.81 -6.49
N PHE A 13 -31.20 -4.00 -6.64
CA PHE A 13 -32.43 -4.38 -5.94
C PHE A 13 -32.24 -4.32 -4.43
N VAL A 14 -31.23 -5.01 -3.89
CA VAL A 14 -30.96 -5.03 -2.44
C VAL A 14 -30.68 -3.63 -1.91
N LEU A 15 -29.90 -2.82 -2.63
CA LEU A 15 -29.63 -1.43 -2.23
C LEU A 15 -30.90 -0.58 -2.21
N ALA A 16 -31.77 -0.74 -3.21
CA ALA A 16 -33.05 -0.05 -3.30
C ALA A 16 -33.99 -0.46 -2.15
N THR A 17 -34.01 -1.74 -1.78
CA THR A 17 -34.89 -2.29 -0.74
C THR A 17 -34.28 -2.33 0.66
N SER A 18 -33.08 -1.76 0.89
CA SER A 18 -32.41 -1.80 2.20
C SER A 18 -33.04 -0.86 3.26
N PHE A 19 -34.36 -0.88 3.38
CA PHE A 19 -35.17 -0.18 4.38
C PHE A 19 -36.09 -1.19 5.10
N PRO A 20 -36.65 -0.85 6.27
CA PRO A 20 -37.56 -1.77 6.97
C PRO A 20 -38.76 -2.17 6.08
N PRO A 21 -39.14 -3.47 6.03
CA PRO A 21 -38.64 -4.58 6.85
C PRO A 21 -37.43 -5.34 6.26
N PHE A 22 -37.12 -5.16 4.98
CA PHE A 22 -36.06 -5.91 4.28
C PHE A 22 -34.67 -5.69 4.87
N LEU A 23 -34.41 -4.52 5.45
CA LEU A 23 -33.16 -4.27 6.18
C LEU A 23 -32.92 -5.33 7.27
N ALA A 24 -33.94 -5.70 8.05
CA ALA A 24 -33.83 -6.73 9.07
C ALA A 24 -33.51 -8.11 8.48
N LEU A 25 -34.11 -8.43 7.33
CA LEU A 25 -33.78 -9.65 6.58
C LEU A 25 -32.31 -9.66 6.16
N TYR A 26 -31.81 -8.57 5.58
CA TYR A 26 -30.39 -8.48 5.16
C TYR A 26 -29.44 -8.61 6.35
N LEU A 27 -29.71 -7.92 7.47
CA LEU A 27 -28.92 -8.07 8.68
C LEU A 27 -28.96 -9.51 9.23
N GLY A 28 -30.11 -10.18 9.12
CA GLY A 28 -30.25 -11.60 9.43
C GLY A 28 -29.35 -12.49 8.57
N ILE A 29 -29.26 -12.22 7.26
CA ILE A 29 -28.36 -12.93 6.34
C ILE A 29 -26.90 -12.71 6.73
N TYR A 30 -26.48 -11.47 7.01
CA TYR A 30 -25.13 -11.18 7.46
C TYR A 30 -24.79 -11.96 8.74
N LYS A 31 -25.67 -11.95 9.74
CA LYS A 31 -25.50 -12.72 10.99
C LYS A 31 -25.40 -14.22 10.72
N ALA A 32 -26.20 -14.76 9.81
CA ALA A 32 -26.15 -16.17 9.42
C ALA A 32 -24.81 -16.53 8.76
N VAL A 33 -24.33 -15.70 7.83
CA VAL A 33 -23.03 -15.89 7.16
C VAL A 33 -21.88 -15.78 8.17
N THR A 34 -21.86 -14.76 9.04
CA THR A 34 -20.87 -14.64 10.12
C THR A 34 -20.85 -15.89 11.00
N THR A 35 -22.02 -16.40 11.39
CA THR A 35 -22.13 -17.61 12.21
C THR A 35 -21.63 -18.85 11.48
N TRP A 36 -21.91 -18.97 10.17
CA TRP A 36 -21.45 -20.09 9.35
C TRP A 36 -19.94 -20.07 9.17
N ALA A 37 -19.36 -18.91 8.85
CA ALA A 37 -17.91 -18.72 8.75
C ALA A 37 -17.22 -19.04 10.08
N LEU A 38 -17.70 -18.50 11.20
CA LEU A 38 -17.16 -18.80 12.54
C LEU A 38 -17.18 -20.30 12.85
N ARG A 39 -18.28 -20.99 12.52
CA ARG A 39 -18.38 -22.45 12.70
C ARG A 39 -17.42 -23.23 11.82
N ALA A 40 -17.11 -22.75 10.62
CA ALA A 40 -16.14 -23.38 9.75
C ALA A 40 -14.71 -23.18 10.26
N ILE A 41 -14.36 -21.95 10.65
CA ILE A 41 -13.02 -21.59 11.14
C ILE A 41 -12.70 -22.34 12.44
N ARG A 42 -13.62 -22.34 13.43
CA ARG A 42 -13.36 -22.97 14.75
C ARG A 42 -13.19 -24.49 14.74
N ARG A 43 -13.42 -25.17 13.61
CA ARG A 43 -13.20 -26.61 13.48
C ARG A 43 -11.72 -26.97 13.37
N HIS A 44 -10.87 -25.99 13.07
CA HIS A 44 -9.44 -26.18 12.94
C HIS A 44 -8.77 -26.21 14.33
N PRO A 45 -8.08 -27.31 14.69
CA PRO A 45 -7.51 -27.49 16.01
C PRO A 45 -6.42 -26.47 16.38
N HIS A 46 -5.81 -25.75 15.45
CA HIS A 46 -4.84 -24.71 15.80
C HIS A 46 -5.43 -23.30 15.94
N VAL A 47 -6.74 -23.12 15.71
CA VAL A 47 -7.41 -21.83 15.92
C VAL A 47 -7.63 -21.56 17.40
N GLU A 48 -7.03 -20.48 17.89
CA GLU A 48 -7.10 -20.04 19.29
C GLU A 48 -8.11 -18.92 19.47
N ALA A 49 -8.13 -17.92 18.60
CA ALA A 49 -9.10 -16.83 18.63
C ALA A 49 -9.62 -16.45 17.24
N VAL A 50 -10.86 -15.99 17.17
CA VAL A 50 -11.49 -15.46 15.94
C VAL A 50 -12.15 -14.13 16.22
N TYR A 51 -11.78 -13.12 15.45
CA TYR A 51 -12.27 -11.75 15.56
C TYR A 51 -13.14 -11.41 14.35
N LEU A 52 -14.26 -10.73 14.61
CA LEU A 52 -14.99 -9.96 13.61
C LEU A 52 -14.45 -8.53 13.60
N ARG A 53 -14.23 -7.97 12.42
CA ARG A 53 -13.59 -6.65 12.27
C ARG A 53 -14.55 -5.63 11.63
N ARG A 54 -14.10 -4.37 11.61
CA ARG A 54 -14.68 -3.24 10.85
C ARG A 54 -16.20 -3.09 11.05
N GLY A 55 -16.96 -2.85 9.97
CA GLY A 55 -18.39 -2.53 10.01
C GLY A 55 -19.24 -3.63 10.67
N GLY A 56 -18.84 -4.89 10.50
CA GLY A 56 -19.51 -6.03 11.16
C GLY A 56 -19.38 -5.98 12.68
N ALA A 57 -18.20 -5.63 13.19
CA ALA A 57 -17.96 -5.53 14.63
C ALA A 57 -18.68 -4.33 15.26
N LYS A 58 -18.72 -3.20 14.54
CA LYS A 58 -19.41 -1.96 14.95
C LYS A 58 -20.94 -2.01 14.80
N GLY A 59 -21.48 -3.06 14.18
CA GLY A 59 -22.92 -3.19 13.89
C GLY A 59 -23.44 -2.22 12.82
N ARG A 60 -22.55 -1.54 12.10
CA ARG A 60 -22.88 -0.57 11.04
C ARG A 60 -22.74 -1.22 9.67
N ILE A 61 -23.68 -2.12 9.36
CA ILE A 61 -23.67 -2.87 8.10
C ILE A 61 -24.56 -2.16 7.07
N VAL A 62 -23.95 -1.78 5.94
CA VAL A 62 -24.66 -1.35 4.73
C VAL A 62 -24.76 -2.55 3.78
N PRO A 63 -25.95 -3.10 3.51
CA PRO A 63 -26.10 -4.34 2.72
C PRO A 63 -25.42 -4.26 1.35
N LEU A 64 -24.61 -5.27 1.02
CA LEU A 64 -23.81 -5.41 -0.20
C LEU A 64 -22.74 -4.32 -0.44
N VAL A 65 -22.55 -3.40 0.50
CA VAL A 65 -21.46 -2.41 0.49
C VAL A 65 -20.44 -2.72 1.59
N SER A 66 -20.91 -3.26 2.71
CA SER A 66 -20.06 -3.74 3.80
C SER A 66 -19.74 -5.21 3.58
N ASP A 67 -18.46 -5.53 3.61
CA ASP A 67 -17.98 -6.90 3.66
C ASP A 67 -17.91 -7.38 5.12
N ILE A 68 -17.81 -8.69 5.30
CA ILE A 68 -17.60 -9.34 6.59
C ILE A 68 -16.13 -9.74 6.65
N ASP A 69 -15.35 -8.97 7.42
CA ASP A 69 -13.92 -9.18 7.62
C ASP A 69 -13.66 -10.01 8.89
N PHE A 70 -12.81 -11.03 8.78
CA PHE A 70 -12.34 -11.84 9.90
C PHE A 70 -10.82 -11.70 10.09
N ALA A 71 -10.36 -11.83 11.33
CA ALA A 71 -8.97 -12.19 11.65
C ALA A 71 -8.97 -13.42 12.56
N VAL A 72 -8.00 -14.30 12.34
CA VAL A 72 -7.81 -15.54 13.08
C VAL A 72 -6.45 -15.48 13.75
N ILE A 73 -6.42 -15.73 15.06
CA ILE A 73 -5.18 -15.96 15.80
C ILE A 73 -5.12 -17.44 16.14
N GLY A 74 -3.99 -18.08 15.88
CA GLY A 74 -3.78 -19.49 16.20
C GLY A 74 -2.42 -19.77 16.80
N GLY A 75 -2.23 -21.04 17.17
CA GLY A 75 -0.89 -21.58 17.41
C GLY A 75 -0.13 -21.75 16.09
N PRO A 76 1.07 -22.36 16.11
CA PRO A 76 1.80 -22.69 14.89
C PRO A 76 0.92 -23.61 14.01
N PHE A 77 0.53 -23.12 12.83
CA PHE A 77 -0.26 -23.90 11.89
C PHE A 77 0.65 -24.82 11.08
N PRO A 78 0.38 -26.13 11.01
CA PRO A 78 0.91 -26.95 9.94
C PRO A 78 0.46 -26.37 8.59
N GLU A 79 1.38 -26.29 7.62
CA GLU A 79 1.12 -25.66 6.33
C GLU A 79 -0.13 -26.26 5.62
N GLU A 80 -0.33 -27.58 5.74
CA GLU A 80 -1.50 -28.27 5.20
C GLU A 80 -2.82 -27.83 5.85
N GLU A 81 -2.80 -27.57 7.16
CA GLU A 81 -3.97 -27.11 7.91
C GLU A 81 -4.29 -25.65 7.61
N GLU A 82 -3.28 -24.78 7.52
CA GLU A 82 -3.48 -23.40 7.09
C GLU A 82 -4.06 -23.35 5.67
N ARG A 83 -3.50 -24.14 4.74
CA ARG A 83 -4.05 -24.30 3.38
C ARG A 83 -5.48 -24.82 3.41
N ALA A 84 -5.81 -25.75 4.31
CA ALA A 84 -7.18 -26.27 4.46
C ALA A 84 -8.15 -25.20 5.00
N LEU A 85 -7.73 -24.40 5.98
CA LEU A 85 -8.50 -23.29 6.54
C LEU A 85 -8.80 -22.23 5.48
N ARG A 86 -7.77 -21.77 4.75
CA ARG A 86 -7.92 -20.82 3.64
C ARG A 86 -8.88 -21.34 2.57
N ARG A 87 -8.71 -22.59 2.11
CA ARG A 87 -9.63 -23.21 1.14
C ARG A 87 -11.07 -23.34 1.66
N ALA A 88 -11.27 -23.57 2.96
CA ALA A 88 -12.60 -23.62 3.55
C ALA A 88 -13.25 -22.23 3.54
N TYR A 89 -12.49 -21.20 3.93
CA TYR A 89 -12.92 -19.81 3.92
C TYR A 89 -13.20 -19.31 2.49
N ASP A 90 -12.30 -19.54 1.54
CA ASP A 90 -12.43 -19.12 0.14
C ASP A 90 -13.70 -19.67 -0.51
N ARG A 91 -14.02 -20.94 -0.22
CA ARG A 91 -15.27 -21.56 -0.69
C ARG A 91 -16.49 -20.82 -0.14
N LEU A 92 -16.48 -20.45 1.15
CA LEU A 92 -17.57 -19.67 1.75
C LEU A 92 -17.66 -18.26 1.16
N ALA A 93 -16.52 -17.58 0.97
CA ALA A 93 -16.48 -16.26 0.38
C ALA A 93 -16.99 -16.26 -1.07
N HIS A 94 -16.65 -17.30 -1.84
CA HIS A 94 -17.16 -17.49 -3.19
C HIS A 94 -18.67 -17.69 -3.24
N ILE A 95 -19.23 -18.49 -2.31
CA ILE A 95 -20.66 -18.81 -2.26
C ILE A 95 -21.49 -17.60 -1.81
N THR A 96 -21.05 -16.88 -0.78
CA THR A 96 -21.88 -15.82 -0.16
C THR A 96 -21.66 -14.44 -0.78
N THR A 97 -20.47 -14.15 -1.31
CA THR A 97 -20.05 -12.82 -1.79
C THR A 97 -20.12 -11.69 -0.74
N LEU A 98 -20.41 -12.01 0.52
CA LEU A 98 -20.48 -11.07 1.65
C LEU A 98 -19.22 -11.08 2.51
N LEU A 99 -18.43 -12.15 2.43
CA LEU A 99 -17.16 -12.25 3.14
C LEU A 99 -16.09 -11.52 2.33
N ASP A 100 -15.20 -10.82 3.04
CA ASP A 100 -13.96 -10.37 2.42
C ASP A 100 -13.20 -11.58 1.87
N ARG A 101 -12.53 -11.42 0.73
CA ARG A 101 -11.84 -12.54 0.08
C ARG A 101 -10.54 -12.93 0.78
N THR A 102 -10.01 -12.05 1.62
CA THR A 102 -8.77 -12.28 2.34
C THR A 102 -9.08 -12.65 3.77
N LEU A 103 -8.60 -13.82 4.20
CA LEU A 103 -8.58 -14.20 5.60
C LEU A 103 -7.23 -13.84 6.19
N GLU A 104 -7.23 -12.91 7.15
CA GLU A 104 -6.05 -12.63 7.96
C GLU A 104 -5.87 -13.73 9.00
N ILE A 105 -4.72 -14.39 8.98
CA ILE A 105 -4.35 -15.46 9.90
C ILE A 105 -2.99 -15.06 10.47
N TYR A 106 -2.89 -15.07 11.80
CA TYR A 106 -1.65 -14.78 12.51
C TYR A 106 -1.41 -15.87 13.56
N THR A 107 -0.16 -16.21 13.81
CA THR A 107 0.24 -16.81 15.08
C THR A 107 0.31 -15.73 16.17
N GLU A 108 0.32 -16.11 17.44
CA GLU A 108 0.59 -15.14 18.52
C GLU A 108 1.97 -14.48 18.39
N GLU A 109 2.97 -15.22 17.91
CA GLU A 109 4.33 -14.71 17.70
C GLU A 109 4.37 -13.70 16.55
N GLU A 110 3.74 -14.02 15.42
CA GLU A 110 3.60 -13.10 14.28
C GLU A 110 2.82 -11.84 14.69
N LEU A 111 1.74 -11.98 15.46
CA LEU A 111 0.96 -10.85 15.96
C LEU A 111 1.85 -9.89 16.77
N ARG A 112 2.69 -10.42 17.67
CA ARG A 112 3.63 -9.62 18.47
C ARG A 112 4.73 -9.02 17.61
N ALA A 113 5.32 -9.81 16.71
CA ALA A 113 6.37 -9.34 15.81
C ALA A 113 5.89 -8.18 14.91
N LEU A 114 4.69 -8.30 14.33
CA LEU A 114 4.06 -7.23 13.56
C LEU A 114 3.75 -6.01 14.44
N HIS A 115 3.30 -6.21 15.68
CA HIS A 115 3.11 -5.12 16.63
C HIS A 115 4.42 -4.47 17.09
N GLU A 116 5.55 -5.17 17.11
CA GLU A 116 6.82 -4.57 17.56
C GLU A 116 7.52 -3.84 16.43
N ARG A 117 7.40 -4.38 15.21
CA ARG A 117 8.22 -3.98 14.07
C ARG A 117 7.49 -3.18 13.02
N ASN A 118 6.17 -3.07 13.07
CA ASN A 118 5.43 -2.41 12.00
C ASN A 118 4.39 -1.40 12.48
N ASP A 119 4.64 -0.11 12.21
CA ASP A 119 3.81 0.98 12.70
C ASP A 119 2.40 0.96 12.09
N TYR A 120 2.25 0.47 10.86
CA TYR A 120 0.94 0.22 10.27
C TYR A 120 0.17 -0.86 11.06
N PHE A 121 0.76 -2.03 11.27
CA PHE A 121 0.09 -3.11 12.00
C PHE A 121 -0.18 -2.76 13.46
N ARG A 122 0.76 -2.07 14.13
CA ARG A 122 0.53 -1.45 15.43
C ARG A 122 -0.75 -0.64 15.42
N PHE A 123 -0.90 0.26 14.44
CA PHE A 123 -2.08 1.14 14.36
C PHE A 123 -3.36 0.34 14.12
N ARG A 124 -3.31 -0.64 13.21
CA ARG A 124 -4.43 -1.55 12.93
C ARG A 124 -4.83 -2.37 14.16
N PHE A 125 -3.88 -2.78 15.00
CA PHE A 125 -4.17 -3.51 16.24
C PHE A 125 -4.70 -2.60 17.35
N ILE A 126 -4.26 -1.35 17.46
CA ILE A 126 -4.89 -0.37 18.36
C ILE A 126 -6.34 -0.09 17.93
N GLU A 127 -6.61 0.09 16.63
CA GLU A 127 -7.99 0.11 16.12
C GLU A 127 -8.70 -1.20 16.48
N GLY A 128 -7.98 -2.33 16.40
CA GLY A 128 -8.47 -3.65 16.76
C GLY A 128 -8.93 -3.76 18.21
N LYS A 129 -8.11 -3.33 19.18
CA LYS A 129 -8.45 -3.29 20.60
C LYS A 129 -9.73 -2.49 20.85
N ALA A 130 -9.92 -1.40 20.13
CA ALA A 130 -11.09 -0.54 20.28
C ALA A 130 -12.35 -1.05 19.56
N THR A 131 -12.20 -1.79 18.45
CA THR A 131 -13.32 -2.01 17.52
C THR A 131 -13.56 -3.45 17.10
N TRP A 132 -12.59 -4.36 17.24
CA TRP A 132 -12.79 -5.76 16.88
C TRP A 132 -13.63 -6.46 17.94
N LYS A 133 -14.42 -7.42 17.49
CA LYS A 133 -15.26 -8.23 18.37
C LYS A 133 -14.71 -9.64 18.41
N LEU A 134 -14.20 -10.06 19.56
CA LEU A 134 -13.84 -11.45 19.83
C LEU A 134 -15.09 -12.32 19.76
N LEU A 135 -15.16 -13.22 18.78
CA LEU A 135 -16.29 -14.13 18.58
C LEU A 135 -16.04 -15.53 19.15
N TYR A 136 -14.77 -15.92 19.23
CA TYR A 136 -14.34 -17.21 19.76
C TYR A 136 -12.95 -17.06 20.36
N SER A 137 -12.75 -17.66 21.52
CA SER A 137 -11.44 -17.91 22.11
C SER A 137 -11.46 -19.29 22.75
N ARG A 138 -10.44 -20.10 22.47
CA ARG A 138 -10.30 -21.46 22.99
C ARG A 138 -9.86 -21.44 24.46
N THR A 139 -8.91 -20.58 24.79
CA THR A 139 -8.36 -20.41 26.13
C THR A 139 -9.15 -19.42 26.98
N GLY A 140 -10.03 -18.63 26.35
CA GLY A 140 -10.68 -17.47 26.96
C GLY A 140 -9.80 -16.21 26.98
N SER A 141 -8.58 -16.26 26.42
CA SER A 141 -7.74 -15.07 26.26
C SER A 141 -8.17 -14.21 25.07
N ASP A 142 -7.81 -12.93 25.12
CA ASP A 142 -7.90 -11.98 24.00
C ASP A 142 -6.48 -11.52 23.63
N PRO A 143 -5.81 -12.20 22.68
CA PRO A 143 -4.45 -11.85 22.26
C PRO A 143 -4.28 -10.41 21.79
N VAL A 144 -5.28 -9.84 21.10
CA VAL A 144 -5.22 -8.46 20.60
C VAL A 144 -5.34 -7.46 21.75
N ALA A 145 -6.23 -7.70 22.72
CA ALA A 145 -6.35 -6.85 23.91
C ALA A 145 -5.10 -6.86 24.78
N ALA A 146 -4.33 -7.96 24.75
CA ALA A 146 -3.07 -8.12 25.49
C ALA A 146 -1.87 -7.39 24.88
N LEU A 147 -1.98 -6.88 23.64
CA LEU A 147 -0.91 -6.11 23.02
C LEU A 147 -0.66 -4.78 23.78
N PRO A 148 0.60 -4.35 23.90
CA PRO A 148 0.93 -3.06 24.51
C PRO A 148 0.20 -1.88 23.83
N ASP A 149 0.05 -0.78 24.55
CA ASP A 149 -0.37 0.47 23.93
C ASP A 149 0.76 1.08 23.09
N MET A 150 0.40 2.02 22.24
CA MET A 150 1.31 2.62 21.28
C MET A 150 1.83 3.97 21.75
N ASP A 151 3.12 4.21 21.55
CA ASP A 151 3.73 5.53 21.71
C ASP A 151 3.35 6.48 20.54
N ILE A 152 3.50 7.78 20.76
CA ILE A 152 3.10 8.82 19.79
C ILE A 152 3.91 8.75 18.48
N THR A 153 5.16 8.29 18.52
CA THR A 153 6.02 8.20 17.33
C THR A 153 5.51 7.14 16.38
N ALA A 154 5.27 5.93 16.91
CA ALA A 154 4.68 4.84 16.17
C ALA A 154 3.27 5.15 15.67
N LEU A 155 2.53 5.95 16.43
CA LEU A 155 1.20 6.39 16.02
C LEU A 155 1.25 7.25 14.77
N HIS A 156 2.18 8.20 14.71
CA HIS A 156 2.36 9.01 13.52
C HIS A 156 2.87 8.20 12.30
N GLY A 157 3.74 7.20 12.52
CA GLY A 157 4.14 6.24 11.48
C GLY A 157 2.95 5.44 10.94
N GLY A 158 2.09 4.98 11.84
CA GLY A 158 0.84 4.29 11.51
C GLY A 158 -0.12 5.18 10.71
N PHE A 159 -0.20 6.47 11.05
CA PHE A 159 -1.00 7.43 10.30
C PHE A 159 -0.52 7.62 8.87
N ALA A 160 0.80 7.78 8.68
CA ALA A 160 1.41 7.90 7.35
C ALA A 160 1.02 6.70 6.46
N ASN A 161 1.14 5.49 6.99
CA ASN A 161 0.86 4.26 6.25
C ASN A 161 -0.63 4.03 6.01
N GLU A 162 -1.51 4.36 6.96
CA GLU A 162 -2.96 4.24 6.76
C GLU A 162 -3.43 5.20 5.65
N VAL A 163 -2.92 6.43 5.60
CA VAL A 163 -3.23 7.39 4.51
C VAL A 163 -2.81 6.83 3.14
N LYS A 164 -1.63 6.22 3.03
CA LYS A 164 -1.17 5.55 1.80
C LYS A 164 -2.15 4.49 1.32
N VAL A 165 -2.65 3.65 2.22
CA VAL A 165 -3.67 2.63 1.89
C VAL A 165 -4.94 3.28 1.35
N TRP A 166 -5.44 4.34 1.98
CA TRP A 166 -6.66 5.01 1.53
C TRP A 166 -6.48 5.75 0.20
N TRP A 167 -5.33 6.38 -0.03
CA TRP A 167 -4.99 6.95 -1.33
C TRP A 167 -4.93 5.86 -2.40
N SER A 168 -4.23 4.75 -2.13
CA SER A 168 -4.15 3.60 -3.04
C SER A 168 -5.52 3.10 -3.46
N LEU A 169 -6.42 2.93 -2.48
CA LEU A 169 -7.78 2.46 -2.72
C LEU A 169 -8.60 3.48 -3.52
N PHE A 170 -8.43 4.78 -3.27
CA PHE A 170 -9.10 5.84 -4.03
C PHE A 170 -8.62 5.84 -5.49
N ALA A 171 -7.30 5.85 -5.71
CA ALA A 171 -6.68 5.82 -7.02
C ALA A 171 -7.08 4.55 -7.80
N TRP A 172 -6.93 3.39 -7.17
CA TRP A 172 -7.27 2.08 -7.76
C TRP A 172 -8.74 2.03 -8.16
N ARG A 173 -9.60 2.67 -7.37
CA ARG A 173 -11.03 2.73 -7.61
C ARG A 173 -11.37 3.65 -8.78
N PHE A 174 -10.91 4.90 -8.77
CA PHE A 174 -11.46 5.93 -9.64
C PHE A 174 -10.59 6.33 -10.83
N PHE A 175 -9.29 6.04 -10.82
CA PHE A 175 -8.40 6.33 -11.95
C PHE A 175 -8.33 5.19 -12.97
N HIS A 176 -9.03 4.08 -12.72
CA HIS A 176 -9.10 2.94 -13.62
C HIS A 176 -10.56 2.68 -14.01
N ASP A 177 -10.78 2.13 -15.20
CA ASP A 177 -12.10 1.65 -15.58
C ASP A 177 -12.46 0.40 -14.77
N ARG A 178 -13.16 0.61 -13.66
CA ARG A 178 -13.56 -0.46 -12.73
C ARG A 178 -15.07 -0.62 -12.68
N LYS A 179 -15.44 -1.87 -12.45
CA LYS A 179 -16.83 -2.25 -12.25
C LYS A 179 -17.44 -1.45 -11.10
N TYR A 180 -18.61 -0.87 -11.36
CA TYR A 180 -19.43 -0.09 -10.42
C TYR A 180 -18.92 1.33 -10.10
N ASN A 181 -17.93 1.89 -10.80
CA ASN A 181 -17.51 3.28 -10.59
C ASN A 181 -18.63 4.29 -10.87
N ALA A 182 -19.49 3.97 -11.84
CA ALA A 182 -20.67 4.77 -12.16
C ALA A 182 -21.82 4.64 -11.14
N GLU A 183 -21.75 3.72 -10.17
CA GLU A 183 -22.79 3.59 -9.15
C GLU A 183 -22.61 4.66 -8.07
N SER A 184 -23.63 5.51 -7.89
CA SER A 184 -23.60 6.58 -6.89
C SER A 184 -23.35 6.06 -5.48
N VAL A 185 -23.97 4.95 -5.07
CA VAL A 185 -23.76 4.33 -3.75
C VAL A 185 -22.29 4.01 -3.51
N THR A 186 -21.64 3.39 -4.50
CA THR A 186 -20.24 3.00 -4.37
C THR A 186 -19.35 4.25 -4.38
N ARG A 187 -19.60 5.19 -5.30
CA ARG A 187 -18.87 6.47 -5.38
C ARG A 187 -18.96 7.25 -4.07
N ASN A 188 -20.18 7.53 -3.59
CA ASN A 188 -20.44 8.28 -2.37
C ASN A 188 -19.81 7.61 -1.14
N SER A 189 -19.92 6.28 -1.02
CA SER A 189 -19.37 5.54 0.11
C SER A 189 -17.85 5.59 0.14
N PHE A 190 -17.18 5.44 -1.00
CA PHE A 190 -15.71 5.54 -1.07
C PHE A 190 -15.22 6.97 -0.84
N CYS A 191 -15.90 7.98 -1.38
CA CYS A 191 -15.56 9.39 -1.13
C CYS A 191 -15.68 9.72 0.36
N PHE A 192 -16.79 9.33 0.99
CA PHE A 192 -16.99 9.47 2.44
C PHE A 192 -15.90 8.76 3.24
N LYS A 193 -15.58 7.49 2.93
CA LYS A 193 -14.56 6.72 3.65
C LYS A 193 -13.19 7.40 3.54
N THR A 194 -12.75 7.72 2.32
CA THR A 194 -11.41 8.26 2.07
C THR A 194 -11.24 9.63 2.75
N MET A 195 -12.21 10.53 2.61
CA MET A 195 -12.20 11.84 3.27
C MET A 195 -12.20 11.70 4.80
N SER A 196 -13.07 10.86 5.35
CA SER A 196 -13.16 10.69 6.82
C SER A 196 -11.90 10.07 7.41
N GLU A 197 -11.23 9.19 6.67
CA GLU A 197 -9.99 8.53 7.11
C GLU A 197 -8.80 9.49 7.08
N ALA A 198 -8.67 10.31 6.02
CA ALA A 198 -7.67 11.39 5.98
C ALA A 198 -7.86 12.38 7.14
N LEU A 199 -9.10 12.85 7.36
CA LEU A 199 -9.44 13.77 8.44
C LEU A 199 -9.25 13.17 9.83
N LYS A 200 -9.50 11.86 10.00
CA LYS A 200 -9.23 11.15 11.26
C LYS A 200 -7.74 11.23 11.62
N MET A 201 -6.86 11.00 10.65
CA MET A 201 -5.41 11.07 10.85
C MET A 201 -4.98 12.49 11.19
N ASP A 202 -5.51 13.49 10.48
CA ASP A 202 -5.18 14.89 10.72
C ASP A 202 -5.68 15.42 12.06
N LEU A 203 -6.90 15.04 12.49
CA LEU A 203 -7.43 15.37 13.82
C LEU A 203 -6.57 14.77 14.94
N ALA A 204 -6.13 13.52 14.76
CA ALA A 204 -5.29 12.86 15.73
C ALA A 204 -3.90 13.52 15.81
N LEU A 205 -3.34 13.92 14.66
CA LEU A 205 -2.05 14.60 14.57
C LEU A 205 -2.07 16.03 15.14
N THR A 206 -3.15 16.78 14.94
CA THR A 206 -3.20 18.23 15.22
C THR A 206 -3.96 18.60 16.49
N ARG A 207 -4.83 17.71 16.98
CA ARG A 207 -5.74 18.00 18.12
C ARG A 207 -5.76 16.89 19.17
N ASP A 208 -4.85 15.92 19.08
CA ASP A 208 -4.80 14.73 19.95
C ASP A 208 -6.16 13.99 20.03
N PHE A 209 -6.93 14.02 18.95
CA PHE A 209 -8.26 13.42 18.89
C PHE A 209 -8.28 12.23 17.93
N LEU A 210 -8.20 11.02 18.49
CA LEU A 210 -8.32 9.78 17.74
C LEU A 210 -9.69 9.12 18.00
N THR A 211 -10.51 9.04 16.95
CA THR A 211 -11.74 8.23 16.95
C THR A 211 -11.68 7.22 15.81
N PHE A 212 -12.18 6.01 16.02
CA PHE A 212 -12.32 5.01 14.95
C PHE A 212 -13.70 5.06 14.27
N ASP A 213 -14.50 6.09 14.57
CA ASP A 213 -15.78 6.35 13.94
C ASP A 213 -15.63 7.40 12.84
N ARG A 214 -15.96 7.03 11.60
CA ARG A 214 -15.83 7.92 10.43
C ARG A 214 -16.79 9.10 10.46
N GLU A 215 -18.02 8.90 10.94
CA GLU A 215 -19.01 9.98 11.01
C GLU A 215 -18.59 10.99 12.07
N GLU A 216 -18.05 10.51 13.20
CA GLU A 216 -17.50 11.38 14.24
C GLU A 216 -16.27 12.14 13.76
N ALA A 217 -15.30 11.46 13.12
CA ALA A 217 -14.10 12.10 12.58
C ALA A 217 -14.46 13.23 11.61
N LEU A 218 -15.34 12.95 10.63
CA LEU A 218 -15.77 13.96 9.67
C LEU A 218 -16.53 15.11 10.34
N ALA A 219 -17.43 14.82 11.28
CA ALA A 219 -18.18 15.86 12.00
C ALA A 219 -17.28 16.76 12.86
N LYS A 220 -16.24 16.20 13.49
CA LYS A 220 -15.28 16.92 14.34
C LYS A 220 -14.27 17.74 13.54
N ALA A 221 -13.91 17.28 12.35
CA ALA A 221 -13.00 18.00 11.47
C ALA A 221 -13.67 19.20 10.78
N MET A 222 -14.95 19.05 10.42
CA MET A 222 -15.70 20.02 9.62
C MET A 222 -15.55 21.49 10.06
N PRO A 223 -15.59 21.89 11.34
CA PRO A 223 -15.40 23.28 11.74
C PRO A 223 -14.04 23.89 11.37
N GLY A 224 -13.02 23.07 11.08
CA GLY A 224 -11.69 23.52 10.66
C GLY A 224 -11.46 23.50 9.15
N LEU A 225 -12.45 23.11 8.35
CA LEU A 225 -12.34 23.01 6.89
C LEU A 225 -12.76 24.31 6.19
N GLU A 226 -12.39 24.47 4.92
CA GLU A 226 -12.89 25.56 4.09
C GLU A 226 -14.40 25.44 3.81
N GLN A 227 -15.07 26.53 3.43
CA GLN A 227 -16.53 26.54 3.27
C GLN A 227 -17.06 25.53 2.23
N ASN A 228 -16.35 25.35 1.11
CA ASN A 228 -16.63 24.34 0.09
C ASN A 228 -16.45 22.92 0.64
N GLU A 229 -15.37 22.66 1.37
CA GLU A 229 -15.07 21.38 2.00
C GLU A 229 -16.07 21.01 3.10
N GLN A 230 -16.50 21.99 3.90
CA GLN A 230 -17.59 21.84 4.86
C GLN A 230 -18.89 21.41 4.16
N THR A 231 -19.19 22.03 3.02
CA THR A 231 -20.37 21.70 2.21
C THR A 231 -20.28 20.29 1.63
N LEU A 232 -19.09 19.86 1.18
CA LEU A 232 -18.83 18.48 0.79
C LEU A 232 -19.01 17.50 1.96
N GLY A 233 -18.39 17.76 3.10
CA GLY A 233 -18.48 16.94 4.31
C GLY A 233 -19.93 16.76 4.78
N ALA A 234 -20.70 17.85 4.83
CA ALA A 234 -22.12 17.81 5.19
C ALA A 234 -22.96 16.96 4.22
N ARG A 235 -22.73 17.07 2.91
CA ARG A 235 -23.40 16.23 1.90
C ARG A 235 -23.03 14.75 2.06
N LEU A 236 -21.76 14.45 2.34
CA LEU A 236 -21.27 13.08 2.57
C LEU A 236 -21.87 12.48 3.85
N LEU A 237 -21.93 13.22 4.96
CA LEU A 237 -22.61 12.79 6.20
C LEU A 237 -24.10 12.52 5.97
N ALA A 238 -24.80 13.44 5.29
CA ALA A 238 -26.20 13.26 4.94
C ALA A 238 -26.43 12.09 3.96
N SER A 239 -25.42 11.74 3.16
CA SER A 239 -25.45 10.55 2.32
C SER A 239 -25.25 9.28 3.14
N ALA A 240 -24.28 9.26 4.05
CA ALA A 240 -24.02 8.13 4.95
C ALA A 240 -25.25 7.74 5.78
N SER A 241 -25.95 8.72 6.36
CA SER A 241 -27.18 8.48 7.14
C SER A 241 -28.34 7.90 6.32
N ARG A 242 -28.30 8.06 5.00
CA ARG A 242 -29.25 7.49 4.04
C ARG A 242 -28.72 6.22 3.35
N GLY A 243 -27.63 5.64 3.84
CA GLY A 243 -27.00 4.45 3.27
C GLY A 243 -26.37 4.71 1.89
N PHE A 244 -25.83 5.91 1.69
CA PHE A 244 -25.19 6.39 0.47
C PHE A 244 -26.08 6.46 -0.78
N ARG A 245 -27.41 6.41 -0.59
CA ARG A 245 -28.38 6.46 -1.68
C ARG A 245 -28.50 7.86 -2.27
N GLY A 246 -28.83 7.90 -3.55
CA GLY A 246 -28.97 9.13 -4.32
C GLY A 246 -27.65 9.55 -4.96
N ASP A 247 -27.76 10.39 -5.97
CA ASP A 247 -26.59 10.99 -6.60
C ASP A 247 -26.16 12.25 -5.84
N ILE A 248 -24.86 12.45 -5.72
CA ILE A 248 -24.26 13.70 -5.23
C ILE A 248 -23.44 14.25 -6.41
N PRO A 249 -23.97 15.23 -7.16
CA PRO A 249 -23.25 15.83 -8.26
C PRO A 249 -21.90 16.37 -7.80
N GLY A 250 -20.84 16.17 -8.60
CA GLY A 250 -19.51 16.69 -8.32
C GLY A 250 -18.71 15.97 -7.23
N VAL A 251 -19.32 15.07 -6.43
CA VAL A 251 -18.69 14.51 -5.22
C VAL A 251 -17.31 13.91 -5.43
N LEU A 252 -17.09 13.25 -6.58
CA LEU A 252 -15.82 12.60 -6.88
C LEU A 252 -14.72 13.63 -7.16
N GLU A 253 -15.00 14.62 -8.01
CA GLU A 253 -14.05 15.69 -8.33
C GLU A 253 -13.75 16.54 -7.10
N GLU A 254 -14.78 16.89 -6.33
CA GLU A 254 -14.62 17.67 -5.10
C GLU A 254 -13.83 16.90 -4.03
N THR A 255 -14.04 15.58 -3.91
CA THR A 255 -13.26 14.74 -2.98
C THR A 255 -11.82 14.59 -3.46
N HIS A 256 -11.58 14.44 -4.77
CA HIS A 256 -10.23 14.37 -5.31
C HIS A 256 -9.43 15.66 -5.04
N ALA A 257 -10.01 16.82 -5.36
CA ALA A 257 -9.39 18.11 -5.08
C ALA A 257 -9.09 18.29 -3.58
N PHE A 258 -10.06 17.95 -2.72
CA PHE A 258 -9.86 17.93 -1.27
C PHE A 258 -8.67 17.04 -0.87
N LEU A 259 -8.60 15.81 -1.37
CA LEU A 259 -7.55 14.86 -0.97
C LEU A 259 -6.16 15.33 -1.39
N ILE A 260 -5.96 15.81 -2.61
CA ILE A 260 -4.64 16.26 -3.07
C ILE A 260 -4.11 17.38 -2.17
N ARG A 261 -4.92 18.42 -1.94
CA ARG A 261 -4.55 19.55 -1.09
C ARG A 261 -4.38 19.14 0.38
N HIS A 262 -5.38 18.48 0.94
CA HIS A 262 -5.36 18.10 2.36
C HIS A 262 -4.21 17.15 2.67
N LEU A 263 -3.94 16.17 1.80
CA LEU A 263 -2.84 15.23 2.02
C LEU A 263 -1.47 15.88 1.83
N ASN A 264 -1.32 16.82 0.89
CA ASN A 264 -0.10 17.63 0.79
C ASN A 264 0.21 18.32 2.14
N ASP A 265 -0.78 19.01 2.71
CA ASP A 265 -0.59 19.73 3.97
C ASP A 265 -0.41 18.79 5.17
N PHE A 266 -1.11 17.65 5.17
CA PHE A 266 -0.95 16.60 6.17
C PHE A 266 0.49 16.10 6.21
N TYR A 267 1.09 15.81 5.05
CA TYR A 267 2.48 15.34 4.99
C TYR A 267 3.49 16.42 5.35
N ALA A 268 3.22 17.68 5.01
CA ALA A 268 4.03 18.82 5.47
C ALA A 268 4.07 18.90 7.01
N ARG A 269 2.90 18.81 7.66
CA ARG A 269 2.76 18.80 9.12
C ARG A 269 3.43 17.57 9.74
N LEU A 270 3.22 16.41 9.14
CA LEU A 270 3.77 15.15 9.62
C LEU A 270 5.30 15.18 9.60
N GLY A 271 5.90 15.62 8.49
CA GLY A 271 7.34 15.77 8.34
C GLY A 271 7.95 16.78 9.31
N SER A 272 7.18 17.80 9.70
CA SER A 272 7.57 18.80 10.70
C SER A 272 7.35 18.36 12.16
N SER A 273 6.65 17.24 12.39
CA SER A 273 6.35 16.78 13.75
C SER A 273 7.59 16.24 14.46
N HIS A 274 7.65 16.32 15.79
CA HIS A 274 8.81 15.85 16.56
C HIS A 274 9.17 14.38 16.26
N SER A 275 8.18 13.53 16.01
CA SER A 275 8.38 12.12 15.64
C SER A 275 9.23 11.91 14.38
N PHE A 276 9.18 12.86 13.43
CA PHE A 276 9.91 12.80 12.16
C PHE A 276 11.09 13.79 12.14
N ALA A 277 10.98 14.93 12.81
CA ALA A 277 12.02 15.95 12.93
C ALA A 277 13.13 15.56 13.93
N ALA A 278 12.85 14.83 15.02
CA ALA A 278 13.88 14.40 15.98
C ALA A 278 14.81 13.32 15.42
N ALA A 279 14.31 12.56 14.43
CA ALA A 279 15.08 11.55 13.71
C ALA A 279 16.22 12.14 12.86
N THR A 280 16.22 13.46 12.60
CA THR A 280 17.32 14.16 11.92
C THR A 280 18.30 14.85 12.88
N GLY A 281 17.98 14.94 14.18
CA GLY A 281 18.66 15.86 15.10
C GLY A 281 19.35 15.28 16.34
N HIS A 282 18.85 14.19 16.94
CA HIS A 282 19.38 13.74 18.25
C HIS A 282 19.59 12.23 18.45
N ASP A 283 18.87 11.36 17.73
CA ASP A 283 19.13 9.90 17.75
C ASP A 283 19.88 9.38 16.52
N ALA A 284 20.00 10.20 15.47
CA ALA A 284 21.03 9.98 14.46
C ALA A 284 22.36 10.24 15.16
N ARG A 285 23.17 9.20 15.40
CA ARG A 285 24.52 9.37 15.97
C ARG A 285 25.19 10.53 15.23
N PRO A 286 25.69 11.57 15.93
CA PRO A 286 26.34 12.70 15.28
C PRO A 286 27.50 12.15 14.43
N GLY A 287 27.34 12.11 13.10
CA GLY A 287 28.38 11.60 12.21
C GLY A 287 27.94 10.69 11.04
N HIS A 288 26.68 10.28 10.91
CA HIS A 288 26.26 9.54 9.71
C HIS A 288 26.20 10.47 8.49
N ARG A 289 27.28 10.52 7.73
CA ARG A 289 27.32 11.18 6.42
C ARG A 289 26.67 10.24 5.42
N VAL A 290 25.45 10.55 5.00
CA VAL A 290 24.89 9.91 3.82
C VAL A 290 25.79 10.24 2.63
N THR A 291 26.64 9.34 2.17
CA THR A 291 27.32 9.42 0.87
C THR A 291 26.50 8.60 -0.10
N GLN A 292 25.62 9.26 -0.87
CA GLN A 292 24.95 8.60 -1.97
C GLN A 292 26.02 8.25 -3.02
N ARG A 293 26.57 7.03 -2.94
CA ARG A 293 27.44 6.52 -4.00
C ARG A 293 26.57 5.90 -5.07
N VAL A 294 25.92 6.76 -5.87
CA VAL A 294 25.40 6.33 -7.18
C VAL A 294 26.64 5.95 -7.97
N VAL A 295 26.88 4.66 -8.20
CA VAL A 295 28.02 4.22 -9.03
C VAL A 295 27.77 4.76 -10.44
N PRO A 296 28.47 5.83 -10.88
CA PRO A 296 28.20 6.43 -12.17
C PRO A 296 28.75 5.52 -13.26
N GLY A 297 27.99 5.28 -14.33
CA GLY A 297 28.55 4.79 -15.59
C GLY A 297 28.14 3.42 -16.10
N ARG A 298 27.16 2.72 -15.50
CA ARG A 298 26.44 1.63 -16.17
C ARG A 298 24.95 1.79 -15.92
N GLY A 299 24.23 2.14 -16.99
CA GLY A 299 22.90 2.72 -16.95
C GLY A 299 21.94 2.03 -15.99
N VAL A 300 21.20 2.86 -15.26
CA VAL A 300 19.83 2.52 -14.85
C VAL A 300 19.14 1.90 -16.09
N PHE A 301 18.28 0.88 -15.92
CA PHE A 301 17.64 0.14 -17.02
C PHE A 301 16.70 0.99 -17.92
N SER A 302 16.93 2.30 -18.07
CA SER A 302 16.32 3.19 -19.04
C SER A 302 17.00 2.95 -20.39
N GLY A 303 16.47 2.00 -21.16
CA GLY A 303 16.80 1.89 -22.57
C GLY A 303 16.03 2.92 -23.40
N ALA A 304 16.31 2.93 -24.71
CA ALA A 304 15.61 3.79 -25.66
C ALA A 304 14.07 3.60 -25.64
N ARG A 305 13.60 2.45 -25.15
CA ARG A 305 12.19 2.11 -25.06
C ARG A 305 11.49 2.83 -23.90
N GLU A 306 12.11 2.82 -22.74
CA GLU A 306 11.67 3.52 -21.54
C GLU A 306 11.67 5.04 -21.76
N GLU A 307 12.73 5.56 -22.39
CA GLU A 307 12.80 6.98 -22.80
C GLU A 307 11.69 7.35 -23.78
N ALA A 308 11.44 6.52 -24.80
CA ALA A 308 10.36 6.75 -25.75
C ALA A 308 8.98 6.73 -25.07
N HIS A 309 8.77 5.82 -24.11
CA HIS A 309 7.53 5.76 -23.32
C HIS A 309 7.33 7.03 -22.50
N GLY A 310 8.34 7.49 -21.76
CA GLY A 310 8.30 8.75 -21.01
C GLY A 310 7.98 9.95 -21.91
N LYS A 311 8.67 10.06 -23.05
CA LYS A 311 8.42 11.12 -24.02
C LYS A 311 6.98 11.11 -24.57
N SER A 312 6.43 9.93 -24.85
CA SER A 312 5.04 9.80 -25.28
C SER A 312 4.05 10.23 -24.19
N LEU A 313 4.37 10.03 -22.90
CA LEU A 313 3.57 10.55 -21.80
C LEU A 313 3.65 12.08 -21.74
N ASP A 314 4.83 12.67 -21.88
CA ASP A 314 5.01 14.13 -21.93
C ASP A 314 4.20 14.76 -23.08
N GLU A 315 4.34 14.22 -24.29
CA GLU A 315 3.59 14.67 -25.48
C GLU A 315 2.07 14.56 -25.25
N TRP A 316 1.62 13.49 -24.60
CA TRP A 316 0.21 13.33 -24.26
C TRP A 316 -0.27 14.39 -23.26
N LEU A 317 0.54 14.69 -22.23
CA LEU A 317 0.21 15.70 -21.22
C LEU A 317 0.04 17.08 -21.85
N ASP A 318 0.98 17.50 -22.70
CA ASP A 318 0.90 18.82 -23.34
C ASP A 318 -0.32 18.97 -24.26
N VAL A 319 -0.70 17.89 -24.95
CA VAL A 319 -1.89 17.89 -25.82
C VAL A 319 -3.19 17.92 -25.02
N ASN A 320 -3.29 17.18 -23.91
CA ASN A 320 -4.56 16.93 -23.22
C ASN A 320 -4.78 17.80 -21.98
N TRP A 321 -3.72 18.22 -21.29
CA TRP A 321 -3.80 19.04 -20.08
C TRP A 321 -3.45 20.50 -20.36
N GLY A 322 -2.71 20.77 -21.43
CA GLY A 322 -2.38 22.10 -21.94
C GLY A 322 -0.87 22.27 -22.14
N PRO A 323 -0.43 23.25 -22.96
CA PRO A 323 0.99 23.49 -23.20
C PRO A 323 1.75 23.76 -21.89
N GLY A 324 2.86 23.05 -21.68
CA GLY A 324 3.70 23.16 -20.48
C GLY A 324 3.22 22.28 -19.32
N ALA A 325 2.23 21.41 -19.53
CA ALA A 325 1.82 20.43 -18.52
C ALA A 325 2.89 19.37 -18.27
N SER A 326 3.80 19.16 -19.24
CA SER A 326 4.98 18.32 -19.07
C SER A 326 6.17 19.06 -18.45
N ASP A 327 6.09 20.39 -18.25
CA ASP A 327 7.23 21.16 -17.74
C ASP A 327 7.61 20.72 -16.33
N GLY A 328 8.82 20.18 -16.19
CA GLY A 328 9.34 19.67 -14.93
C GLY A 328 8.94 18.23 -14.63
N THR A 329 8.39 17.49 -15.60
CA THR A 329 8.30 16.03 -15.48
C THR A 329 9.69 15.43 -15.32
N LYS A 330 9.78 14.41 -14.47
CA LYS A 330 11.04 13.72 -14.21
C LYS A 330 10.82 12.22 -14.17
N LEU A 331 11.78 11.49 -14.76
CA LEU A 331 11.91 10.06 -14.60
C LEU A 331 12.98 9.83 -13.52
N ALA A 332 12.62 9.25 -12.39
CA ALA A 332 13.54 8.99 -11.29
C ALA A 332 13.60 7.50 -10.94
N PRO A 333 14.78 6.86 -11.05
CA PRO A 333 15.04 5.60 -10.37
C PRO A 333 15.34 5.88 -8.90
N ALA A 334 14.98 4.96 -8.01
CA ALA A 334 15.20 5.12 -6.57
C ALA A 334 15.32 3.76 -5.90
N ALA A 335 16.02 3.68 -4.77
CA ALA A 335 16.09 2.44 -4.00
C ALA A 335 14.74 2.03 -3.45
N TYR A 336 13.75 2.92 -3.49
CA TYR A 336 12.37 2.63 -3.14
C TYR A 336 11.61 1.78 -4.18
N PHE A 337 12.09 1.77 -5.42
CA PHE A 337 11.53 0.95 -6.50
C PHE A 337 12.33 -0.35 -6.65
N ASN A 338 11.83 -1.29 -7.45
CA ASN A 338 12.66 -2.39 -7.94
C ASN A 338 13.76 -1.85 -8.87
N LEU A 339 14.85 -2.60 -9.05
CA LEU A 339 15.98 -2.14 -9.85
C LEU A 339 15.62 -1.82 -11.31
N ASP A 340 14.54 -2.42 -11.84
CA ASP A 340 14.05 -2.18 -13.20
C ASP A 340 12.79 -1.29 -13.27
N GLU A 341 12.41 -0.66 -12.16
CA GLU A 341 11.26 0.24 -12.04
C GLU A 341 11.67 1.72 -12.00
N PHE A 342 10.75 2.57 -12.44
CA PHE A 342 10.91 4.02 -12.53
C PHE A 342 9.66 4.74 -12.04
N GLY A 343 9.85 5.83 -11.33
CA GLY A 343 8.78 6.81 -11.10
C GLY A 343 8.79 7.88 -12.21
N PHE A 344 7.64 8.10 -12.84
CA PHE A 344 7.37 9.22 -13.73
C PHE A 344 6.55 10.26 -12.98
N PHE A 345 7.15 11.41 -12.67
CA PHE A 345 6.60 12.41 -11.76
C PHE A 345 6.10 13.61 -12.53
N ILE A 346 4.81 13.91 -12.39
CA ILE A 346 4.13 15.02 -13.06
C ILE A 346 3.90 16.13 -12.03
N PRO A 347 4.59 17.27 -12.11
CA PRO A 347 4.37 18.37 -11.19
C PRO A 347 2.95 18.92 -11.36
N ILE A 348 2.25 19.11 -10.24
CA ILE A 348 0.93 19.72 -10.21
C ILE A 348 0.87 20.79 -9.11
N ASP A 349 0.04 21.79 -9.33
CA ASP A 349 -0.40 22.70 -8.27
C ASP A 349 -1.53 22.01 -7.48
N PRO A 350 -1.37 21.79 -6.16
CA PRO A 350 -2.41 21.15 -5.36
C PRO A 350 -3.75 21.93 -5.34
N GLU A 351 -3.73 23.25 -5.56
CA GLU A 351 -4.96 24.05 -5.65
C GLU A 351 -5.67 23.91 -7.01
N ASN A 352 -4.95 23.44 -8.02
CA ASN A 352 -5.43 23.30 -9.40
C ASN A 352 -5.17 21.89 -9.95
N ALA A 353 -5.40 20.87 -9.11
CA ALA A 353 -5.17 19.47 -9.48
C ALA A 353 -5.99 19.04 -10.71
N PRO A 354 -5.46 18.16 -11.58
CA PRO A 354 -6.19 17.64 -12.73
C PRO A 354 -7.45 16.87 -12.30
N THR A 355 -8.51 16.90 -13.11
CA THR A 355 -9.75 16.17 -12.81
C THR A 355 -9.54 14.66 -12.80
N VAL A 356 -10.42 13.93 -12.11
CA VAL A 356 -10.39 12.45 -12.08
C VAL A 356 -10.50 11.88 -13.49
N GLU A 357 -11.33 12.48 -14.35
CA GLU A 357 -11.45 12.11 -15.77
C GLU A 357 -10.12 12.24 -16.52
N ARG A 358 -9.40 13.36 -16.32
CA ARG A 358 -8.09 13.60 -16.96
C ARG A 358 -7.03 12.60 -16.50
N ILE A 359 -7.01 12.29 -15.20
CA ILE A 359 -6.10 11.30 -14.61
C ILE A 359 -6.43 9.89 -15.13
N ALA A 360 -7.71 9.53 -15.18
CA ALA A 360 -8.14 8.23 -15.70
C ALA A 360 -7.79 8.07 -17.19
N ALA A 361 -7.92 9.13 -17.98
CA ALA A 361 -7.52 9.15 -19.39
C ALA A 361 -6.01 8.95 -19.56
N LEU A 362 -5.18 9.61 -18.75
CA LEU A 362 -3.72 9.43 -18.74
C LEU A 362 -3.36 7.98 -18.38
N ASN A 363 -3.94 7.45 -17.30
CA ASN A 363 -3.67 6.08 -16.87
C ASN A 363 -4.13 5.04 -17.90
N HIS A 364 -5.24 5.28 -18.60
CA HIS A 364 -5.65 4.45 -19.74
C HIS A 364 -4.64 4.52 -20.89
N PHE A 365 -4.18 5.72 -21.24
CA PHE A 365 -3.15 5.91 -22.26
C PHE A 365 -1.85 5.17 -21.89
N HIS A 366 -1.32 5.38 -20.68
CA HIS A 366 -0.17 4.67 -20.13
C HIS A 366 -0.32 3.14 -20.24
N ALA A 367 -1.46 2.60 -19.82
CA ALA A 367 -1.72 1.16 -19.84
C ALA A 367 -1.85 0.56 -21.26
N THR A 368 -2.19 1.37 -22.27
CA THR A 368 -2.38 0.93 -23.66
C THR A 368 -1.15 1.14 -24.54
N LEU A 369 -0.33 2.16 -24.23
CA LEU A 369 0.85 2.54 -25.00
C LEU A 369 1.91 1.43 -25.01
N ALA A 370 2.25 0.90 -23.83
CA ALA A 370 3.21 -0.20 -23.67
C ALA A 370 2.83 -1.08 -22.46
N PRO A 371 1.92 -2.05 -22.63
CA PRO A 371 1.35 -2.81 -21.51
C PRO A 371 2.37 -3.50 -20.60
N ASP A 372 3.47 -3.99 -21.15
CA ASP A 372 4.54 -4.67 -20.43
C ASP A 372 5.50 -3.71 -19.70
N LEU A 373 5.49 -2.41 -20.06
CA LEU A 373 6.18 -1.37 -19.28
C LEU A 373 5.36 -0.88 -18.09
N ARG A 374 4.06 -1.21 -18.02
CA ARG A 374 3.19 -0.78 -16.92
C ARG A 374 3.66 -1.25 -15.54
N ALA A 375 4.25 -2.46 -15.48
CA ALA A 375 4.82 -2.99 -14.24
C ALA A 375 6.18 -2.36 -13.89
N ARG A 376 6.75 -1.55 -14.78
CA ARG A 376 8.06 -0.89 -14.62
C ARG A 376 7.95 0.62 -14.48
N PHE A 377 6.89 1.24 -15.00
CA PHE A 377 6.65 2.67 -14.94
C PHE A 377 5.51 2.98 -13.99
N ARG A 378 5.83 3.67 -12.90
CA ARG A 378 4.90 4.14 -11.88
C ARG A 378 4.64 5.62 -12.09
N VAL A 379 3.38 6.01 -12.31
CA VAL A 379 3.03 7.41 -12.58
C VAL A 379 2.56 8.11 -11.32
N TYR A 380 3.16 9.26 -11.02
CA TYR A 380 2.90 10.06 -9.82
C TYR A 380 2.47 11.49 -10.17
N LEU A 381 1.49 12.01 -9.43
CA LEU A 381 1.23 13.44 -9.33
C LEU A 381 2.10 14.02 -8.21
N ARG A 382 3.02 14.90 -8.54
CA ARG A 382 3.96 15.52 -7.59
C ARG A 382 3.43 16.87 -7.13
N THR A 383 3.26 17.03 -5.82
CA THR A 383 3.06 18.30 -5.15
C THR A 383 4.37 18.71 -4.44
N PRO A 384 4.44 19.88 -3.78
CA PRO A 384 5.65 20.27 -3.03
C PRO A 384 6.03 19.29 -1.91
N GLU A 385 5.04 18.70 -1.23
CA GLU A 385 5.25 17.93 0.01
C GLU A 385 5.11 16.41 -0.18
N ALA A 386 4.60 15.97 -1.34
CA ALA A 386 4.33 14.56 -1.61
C ALA A 386 4.26 14.23 -3.11
N ALA A 387 4.35 12.95 -3.43
CA ALA A 387 4.05 12.42 -4.76
C ALA A 387 3.03 11.27 -4.65
N PHE A 388 1.93 11.39 -5.38
CA PHE A 388 0.75 10.52 -5.30
C PHE A 388 0.62 9.63 -6.52
N GLN A 389 0.72 8.31 -6.34
CA GLN A 389 0.62 7.35 -7.43
C GLN A 389 -0.79 7.29 -8.01
N ILE A 390 -0.94 7.31 -9.34
CA ILE A 390 -2.24 7.24 -10.01
C ILE A 390 -2.52 5.92 -10.72
N ASP A 391 -1.50 5.11 -10.96
CA ASP A 391 -1.57 3.87 -11.73
C ASP A 391 -1.54 2.61 -10.85
N THR A 392 -2.14 2.70 -9.66
CA THR A 392 -2.16 1.62 -8.66
C THR A 392 -2.83 0.36 -9.20
N HIS A 393 -2.02 -0.63 -9.56
CA HIS A 393 -2.47 -1.93 -10.06
C HIS A 393 -2.31 -3.04 -9.03
N ASP A 394 -1.36 -2.86 -8.11
CA ASP A 394 -1.10 -3.74 -7.00
C ASP A 394 -1.40 -3.04 -5.67
N LEU A 395 -2.44 -3.51 -4.96
CA LEU A 395 -2.79 -2.98 -3.64
C LEU A 395 -1.86 -3.52 -2.54
N GLU A 396 -1.12 -4.60 -2.79
CA GLU A 396 -0.12 -5.14 -1.85
C GLU A 396 1.10 -4.21 -1.78
N GLN A 397 1.34 -3.43 -2.83
CA GLN A 397 2.35 -2.37 -2.88
C GLN A 397 1.79 -0.99 -2.50
N SER A 398 0.71 -0.92 -1.72
CA SER A 398 0.11 0.36 -1.30
C SER A 398 1.08 1.28 -0.58
N TRP A 399 2.13 0.73 0.04
CA TRP A 399 3.21 1.51 0.64
C TRP A 399 3.90 2.45 -0.36
N GLN A 400 3.94 2.09 -1.66
CA GLN A 400 4.48 2.93 -2.73
C GLN A 400 3.58 4.05 -3.23
N SER A 401 2.32 4.07 -2.78
CA SER A 401 1.31 4.93 -3.37
C SER A 401 1.44 6.40 -3.03
N VAL A 402 2.15 6.73 -1.94
CA VAL A 402 2.51 8.11 -1.61
C VAL A 402 3.97 8.14 -1.19
N LEU A 403 4.73 9.00 -1.85
CA LEU A 403 6.13 9.27 -1.55
C LEU A 403 6.25 10.63 -0.88
N THR A 404 7.12 10.77 0.11
CA THR A 404 7.33 12.04 0.82
C THR A 404 8.81 12.32 1.00
N PRO A 405 9.25 13.60 1.10
CA PRO A 405 10.66 13.93 1.26
C PRO A 405 11.33 13.24 2.45
N PHE A 406 10.62 13.05 3.57
CA PHE A 406 11.19 12.47 4.78
C PHE A 406 11.22 10.93 4.82
N ASN A 407 10.44 10.25 3.96
CA ASN A 407 10.41 8.79 3.83
C ASN A 407 11.11 8.29 2.55
N ASN A 408 11.25 9.15 1.55
CA ASN A 408 11.77 8.85 0.22
C ASN A 408 12.79 9.90 -0.20
N PRO A 409 13.81 10.16 0.63
CA PRO A 409 14.63 11.34 0.45
C PRO A 409 15.52 11.22 -0.80
N ASP A 410 15.84 9.99 -1.24
CA ASP A 410 16.54 9.70 -2.51
C ASP A 410 15.72 10.07 -3.76
N VAL A 411 14.42 9.80 -3.74
CA VAL A 411 13.50 10.24 -4.81
C VAL A 411 13.50 11.76 -4.89
N PHE A 412 13.28 12.43 -3.76
CA PHE A 412 13.13 13.89 -3.75
C PHE A 412 14.44 14.65 -4.01
N GLU A 413 15.60 14.07 -3.70
CA GLU A 413 16.91 14.59 -4.13
C GLU A 413 17.00 14.69 -5.66
N ILE A 414 16.65 13.61 -6.38
CA ILE A 414 16.60 13.58 -7.85
C ILE A 414 15.56 14.58 -8.39
N LEU A 415 14.40 14.64 -7.73
CA LEU A 415 13.29 15.49 -8.16
C LEU A 415 13.53 16.98 -7.93
N ASP A 416 14.27 17.36 -6.89
CA ASP A 416 14.59 18.76 -6.59
C ASP A 416 15.91 19.20 -7.24
N GLY A 417 16.80 18.27 -7.61
CA GLY A 417 18.12 18.60 -8.14
C GLY A 417 19.01 19.32 -7.13
N ARG A 418 18.85 19.00 -5.83
CA ARG A 418 19.66 19.55 -4.76
C ARG A 418 20.90 18.68 -4.57
N ASP A 419 22.05 19.16 -5.02
CA ASP A 419 23.33 18.48 -4.80
C ASP A 419 23.90 18.73 -3.38
N ASP A 420 23.44 19.80 -2.70
CA ASP A 420 24.08 20.33 -1.49
C ASP A 420 23.42 19.87 -0.17
N GLU A 421 22.13 19.52 -0.20
CA GLU A 421 21.38 19.02 0.97
C GLU A 421 21.16 17.52 0.82
N ARG A 422 22.14 16.74 1.26
CA ARG A 422 22.05 15.28 1.15
C ARG A 422 20.84 14.77 1.93
N PRO A 423 20.09 13.81 1.35
CA PRO A 423 18.95 13.20 2.01
C PRO A 423 19.35 12.61 3.36
N ALA A 424 18.58 12.91 4.41
CA ALA A 424 18.83 12.32 5.73
C ALA A 424 18.31 10.88 5.76
N TRP A 425 19.14 9.93 6.21
CA TRP A 425 18.67 8.59 6.56
C TRP A 425 17.94 8.64 7.90
N THR A 426 16.67 9.01 7.83
CA THR A 426 15.84 9.17 9.02
C THR A 426 15.43 7.81 9.58
N ARG A 427 15.02 7.76 10.85
CA ARG A 427 14.42 6.56 11.45
C ARG A 427 13.24 6.01 10.62
N PRO A 428 12.29 6.83 10.14
CA PRO A 428 11.26 6.38 9.21
C PRO A 428 11.79 5.68 7.95
N VAL A 429 12.85 6.22 7.33
CA VAL A 429 13.50 5.61 6.16
C VAL A 429 14.11 4.25 6.52
N ALA A 430 14.89 4.20 7.60
CA ALA A 430 15.51 2.96 8.08
C ALA A 430 14.46 1.88 8.40
N HIS A 431 13.38 2.29 9.07
CA HIS A 431 12.30 1.41 9.46
C HIS A 431 11.55 0.89 8.23
N PHE A 432 11.22 1.76 7.28
CA PHE A 432 10.61 1.38 6.02
C PHE A 432 11.46 0.33 5.27
N PHE A 433 12.76 0.56 5.11
CA PHE A 433 13.62 -0.37 4.38
C PHE A 433 13.82 -1.70 5.11
N GLU A 434 13.84 -1.70 6.45
CA GLU A 434 13.87 -2.95 7.23
C GLU A 434 12.55 -3.74 7.12
N GLU A 435 11.40 -3.08 7.13
CA GLU A 435 10.10 -3.71 6.88
C GLU A 435 10.04 -4.32 5.47
N GLU A 436 10.42 -3.55 4.46
CA GLU A 436 10.44 -3.99 3.07
C GLU A 436 11.38 -5.20 2.89
N LYS A 437 12.56 -5.15 3.54
CA LYS A 437 13.53 -6.25 3.54
C LYS A 437 12.89 -7.51 4.12
N PHE A 438 12.24 -7.42 5.28
CA PHE A 438 11.56 -8.55 5.91
C PHE A 438 10.47 -9.15 5.04
N LEU A 439 9.65 -8.31 4.38
CA LEU A 439 8.61 -8.79 3.46
C LEU A 439 9.22 -9.54 2.27
N PHE A 440 10.28 -9.01 1.65
CA PHE A 440 10.94 -9.70 0.55
C PHE A 440 11.65 -10.99 0.99
N TYR A 441 12.24 -11.02 2.18
CA TYR A 441 12.77 -12.26 2.74
C TYR A 441 11.73 -13.37 2.80
N GLU A 442 10.54 -13.09 3.34
CA GLU A 442 9.46 -14.09 3.38
C GLU A 442 9.07 -14.57 1.97
N LEU A 443 9.03 -13.66 0.99
CA LEU A 443 8.75 -13.99 -0.41
C LEU A 443 9.82 -14.93 -1.01
N VAL A 444 11.11 -14.65 -0.79
CA VAL A 444 12.22 -15.52 -1.25
C VAL A 444 12.21 -16.87 -0.52
N ARG A 445 11.83 -16.91 0.77
CA ARG A 445 11.81 -18.15 1.58
C ARG A 445 10.70 -19.11 1.18
N LYS A 446 9.56 -18.58 0.70
CA LYS A 446 8.36 -19.37 0.37
C LYS A 446 7.90 -19.13 -1.07
N PRO A 447 8.79 -19.27 -2.08
CA PRO A 447 8.49 -18.85 -3.45
C PRO A 447 7.34 -19.65 -4.07
N SER A 448 7.14 -20.91 -3.65
CA SER A 448 6.04 -21.76 -4.08
C SER A 448 4.68 -21.36 -3.48
N ILE A 449 4.67 -20.80 -2.27
CA ILE A 449 3.43 -20.31 -1.63
C ILE A 449 2.97 -19.04 -2.33
N TYR A 450 3.92 -18.14 -2.63
CA TYR A 450 3.67 -16.89 -3.33
C TYR A 450 3.64 -17.02 -4.87
N LYS A 451 3.95 -18.22 -5.39
CA LYS A 451 3.94 -18.55 -6.83
C LYS A 451 4.81 -17.60 -7.67
N LEU A 452 6.00 -17.29 -7.16
CA LEU A 452 6.95 -16.44 -7.86
C LEU A 452 7.44 -17.18 -9.13
N ASN A 453 7.38 -16.49 -10.27
CA ASN A 453 8.06 -16.93 -11.49
C ASN A 453 9.55 -16.55 -11.44
N ASP A 454 10.34 -16.93 -12.45
CA ASP A 454 11.80 -16.72 -12.42
C ASP A 454 12.14 -15.22 -12.35
N ARG A 455 11.42 -14.38 -13.09
CA ARG A 455 11.63 -12.92 -13.11
C ARG A 455 11.29 -12.29 -11.76
N ASP A 456 10.15 -12.64 -11.18
CA ASP A 456 9.71 -12.11 -9.89
C ASP A 456 10.67 -12.55 -8.79
N PHE A 457 11.15 -13.80 -8.82
CA PHE A 457 12.20 -14.26 -7.92
C PHE A 457 13.47 -13.42 -8.07
N LEU A 458 13.96 -13.20 -9.29
CA LEU A 458 15.18 -12.42 -9.52
C LEU A 458 15.04 -10.97 -9.06
N ARG A 459 13.88 -10.34 -9.31
CA ARG A 459 13.55 -8.99 -8.80
C ARG A 459 13.61 -8.95 -7.29
N ILE A 460 12.90 -9.86 -6.63
CA ILE A 460 12.82 -9.93 -5.17
C ILE A 460 14.21 -10.21 -4.58
N PHE A 461 14.98 -11.14 -5.17
CA PHE A 461 16.35 -11.45 -4.73
C PHE A 461 17.24 -10.21 -4.77
N TRP A 462 17.33 -9.54 -5.92
CA TRP A 462 18.21 -8.37 -6.08
C TRP A 462 17.76 -7.19 -5.24
N LYS A 463 16.45 -6.99 -5.09
CA LYS A 463 15.90 -5.99 -4.18
C LYS A 463 16.24 -6.31 -2.72
N THR A 464 16.11 -7.56 -2.28
CA THR A 464 16.50 -7.97 -0.92
C THR A 464 17.99 -7.70 -0.67
N ALA A 465 18.85 -8.04 -1.63
CA ALA A 465 20.29 -7.77 -1.55
C ALA A 465 20.60 -6.26 -1.49
N GLN A 466 19.87 -5.44 -2.25
CA GLN A 466 19.98 -3.97 -2.20
C GLN A 466 19.62 -3.43 -0.81
N LEU A 467 18.51 -3.92 -0.24
CA LEU A 467 18.05 -3.52 1.09
C LEU A 467 19.01 -3.93 2.20
N ALA A 468 19.58 -5.13 2.11
CA ALA A 468 20.62 -5.59 3.04
C ALA A 468 21.87 -4.70 2.98
N LEU A 469 22.34 -4.35 1.77
CA LEU A 469 23.43 -3.40 1.57
C LEU A 469 23.10 -2.03 2.20
N LEU A 470 21.95 -1.45 1.89
CA LEU A 470 21.53 -0.15 2.41
C LEU A 470 21.53 -0.13 3.93
N ASN A 471 20.91 -1.13 4.57
CA ASN A 471 20.83 -1.20 6.02
C ASN A 471 22.21 -1.41 6.65
N ARG A 472 23.07 -2.22 6.03
CA ARG A 472 24.44 -2.46 6.50
C ARG A 472 25.30 -1.19 6.43
N THR A 473 25.37 -0.55 5.28
CA THR A 473 26.22 0.63 5.11
C THR A 473 25.67 1.79 5.95
N ALA A 474 24.33 1.95 6.03
CA ALA A 474 23.72 2.98 6.87
C ALA A 474 24.16 2.85 8.34
N ALA A 475 24.26 1.62 8.88
CA ALA A 475 24.77 1.37 10.22
C ALA A 475 26.25 1.74 10.39
N GLU A 476 27.04 1.66 9.32
CA GLU A 476 28.46 2.08 9.25
C GLU A 476 28.60 3.59 8.98
N GLY A 477 27.50 4.26 8.66
CA GLY A 477 27.39 5.70 8.51
C GLY A 477 27.58 6.25 7.11
N GLU A 478 27.40 5.40 6.09
CA GLU A 478 27.36 5.75 4.68
C GLU A 478 26.16 5.03 4.03
N VAL A 479 25.34 5.67 3.20
CA VAL A 479 24.20 4.98 2.56
C VAL A 479 24.50 4.74 1.08
N VAL A 480 24.72 3.49 0.69
CA VAL A 480 25.10 3.14 -0.69
C VAL A 480 23.88 2.71 -1.52
N TYR A 481 23.49 3.56 -2.45
CA TYR A 481 22.39 3.30 -3.39
C TYR A 481 22.92 2.62 -4.67
N ALA A 482 23.00 1.28 -4.64
CA ALA A 482 23.38 0.50 -5.81
C ALA A 482 22.15 0.21 -6.69
N MET A 483 22.12 0.80 -7.90
CA MET A 483 20.93 0.82 -8.77
C MET A 483 20.95 -0.21 -9.91
N THR A 484 21.98 -1.05 -9.98
CA THR A 484 22.08 -2.15 -10.96
C THR A 484 22.67 -3.41 -10.29
N PRO A 485 22.41 -4.63 -10.79
CA PRO A 485 23.03 -5.84 -10.26
C PRO A 485 24.56 -5.77 -10.21
N ALA A 486 25.20 -5.23 -11.26
CA ALA A 486 26.65 -5.06 -11.29
C ALA A 486 27.16 -4.11 -10.19
N ALA A 487 26.55 -2.93 -10.06
CA ALA A 487 26.91 -1.98 -8.99
C ALA A 487 26.65 -2.56 -7.60
N LEU A 488 25.59 -3.38 -7.46
CA LEU A 488 25.24 -4.02 -6.20
C LEU A 488 26.25 -5.10 -5.82
N VAL A 489 26.72 -5.91 -6.77
CA VAL A 489 27.81 -6.88 -6.51
C VAL A 489 29.09 -6.18 -6.05
N GLU A 490 29.50 -5.11 -6.73
CA GLU A 490 30.69 -4.33 -6.34
C GLU A 490 30.54 -3.72 -4.94
N ALA A 491 29.37 -3.16 -4.63
CA ALA A 491 29.10 -2.55 -3.33
C ALA A 491 28.98 -3.59 -2.20
N LEU A 492 28.38 -4.75 -2.48
CA LEU A 492 28.33 -5.88 -1.55
C LEU A 492 29.72 -6.40 -1.23
N GLU A 493 30.59 -6.56 -2.24
CA GLU A 493 31.98 -6.96 -2.03
C GLU A 493 32.73 -5.94 -1.16
N ALA A 494 32.57 -4.64 -1.44
CA ALA A 494 33.18 -3.57 -0.64
C ALA A 494 32.69 -3.55 0.81
N ALA A 495 31.45 -3.95 1.06
CA ALA A 495 30.85 -4.08 2.39
C ALA A 495 31.14 -5.43 3.08
N GLY A 496 31.97 -6.30 2.49
CA GLY A 496 32.30 -7.61 3.05
C GLY A 496 31.18 -8.66 2.93
N MET A 497 30.19 -8.41 2.09
CA MET A 497 29.03 -9.28 1.82
C MET A 497 29.13 -9.88 0.41
N ALA A 498 30.34 -10.31 0.00
CA ALA A 498 30.57 -10.79 -1.37
C ALA A 498 29.60 -11.91 -1.75
N LEU A 499 29.09 -11.84 -2.99
CA LEU A 499 28.19 -12.84 -3.53
C LEU A 499 28.98 -14.14 -3.84
N PRO A 500 28.51 -15.32 -3.40
CA PRO A 500 29.12 -16.59 -3.75
C PRO A 500 29.21 -16.78 -5.27
N ALA A 501 30.29 -17.41 -5.74
CA ALA A 501 30.56 -17.58 -7.17
C ALA A 501 29.40 -18.32 -7.90
N GLU A 502 28.75 -19.26 -7.22
CA GLU A 502 27.58 -19.99 -7.72
C GLU A 502 26.36 -19.10 -8.00
N LEU A 503 26.27 -17.91 -7.38
CA LEU A 503 25.18 -16.96 -7.59
C LEU A 503 25.52 -15.88 -8.64
N SER A 504 26.76 -15.84 -9.13
CA SER A 504 27.15 -14.91 -10.22
C SER A 504 26.26 -14.96 -11.48
N PRO A 505 25.60 -16.08 -11.86
CA PRO A 505 24.68 -16.10 -13.00
C PRO A 505 23.37 -15.31 -12.78
N LEU A 506 23.00 -14.97 -11.54
CA LEU A 506 21.74 -14.26 -11.25
C LEU A 506 21.70 -12.84 -11.84
N GLY A 507 22.86 -12.20 -12.03
CA GLY A 507 22.95 -10.84 -12.60
C GLY A 507 22.57 -10.84 -14.08
N PRO A 508 23.32 -11.58 -14.92
CA PRO A 508 22.96 -11.75 -16.33
C PRO A 508 21.54 -12.31 -16.55
N ALA A 509 21.08 -13.24 -15.68
CA ALA A 509 19.72 -13.76 -15.76
C ALA A 509 18.66 -12.66 -15.51
N TYR A 510 18.90 -11.77 -14.55
CA TYR A 510 18.03 -10.61 -14.30
C TYR A 510 18.01 -9.66 -15.50
N GLU A 511 19.16 -9.30 -16.03
CA GLU A 511 19.26 -8.40 -17.19
C GLU A 511 18.54 -8.98 -18.43
N ALA A 512 18.69 -10.29 -18.66
CA ALA A 512 17.99 -10.99 -19.72
C ALA A 512 16.47 -11.01 -19.49
N ALA A 513 16.03 -11.28 -18.26
CA ALA A 513 14.61 -11.30 -17.90
C ALA A 513 13.95 -9.91 -18.07
N VAL A 514 14.62 -8.83 -17.65
CA VAL A 514 14.15 -7.45 -17.84
C VAL A 514 14.07 -7.11 -19.33
N SER A 515 15.06 -7.52 -20.13
CA SER A 515 15.12 -7.25 -21.57
C SER A 515 14.08 -8.05 -22.38
N ALA A 516 13.70 -9.24 -21.92
CA ALA A 516 12.77 -10.12 -22.61
C ALA A 516 11.30 -9.65 -22.53
N GLY A 517 10.96 -8.81 -21.55
CA GLY A 517 9.58 -8.40 -21.25
C GLY A 517 8.71 -9.55 -20.73
N ASP A 518 7.38 -9.41 -20.80
CA ASP A 518 6.39 -10.40 -20.29
C ASP A 518 6.25 -11.66 -21.18
N ARG A 519 7.31 -12.12 -21.86
CA ARG A 519 7.19 -13.31 -22.72
C ARG A 519 6.97 -14.57 -21.86
N PRO A 520 5.98 -15.43 -22.22
CA PRO A 520 5.68 -16.63 -21.44
C PRO A 520 6.87 -17.58 -21.41
N GLU A 521 7.22 -18.00 -20.20
CA GLU A 521 8.33 -18.90 -19.89
C GLU A 521 8.22 -20.22 -20.67
N GLY A 522 9.26 -20.51 -21.45
CA GLY A 522 9.47 -21.80 -22.12
C GLY A 522 10.94 -22.22 -22.16
N ALA A 523 11.80 -21.53 -21.41
CA ALA A 523 13.21 -21.84 -21.25
C ALA A 523 13.42 -22.56 -19.90
N ASP A 524 14.40 -23.46 -19.85
CA ASP A 524 14.80 -24.15 -18.61
C ASP A 524 15.11 -23.12 -17.51
N SER A 525 14.44 -23.23 -16.36
CA SER A 525 14.59 -22.29 -15.23
C SER A 525 16.03 -22.28 -14.73
N VAL A 526 16.70 -21.14 -14.90
CA VAL A 526 18.05 -20.89 -14.35
C VAL A 526 17.97 -20.66 -12.83
N VAL A 527 16.80 -20.27 -12.34
CA VAL A 527 16.58 -19.88 -10.95
C VAL A 527 16.45 -21.10 -10.04
N ALA A 528 15.69 -22.13 -10.44
CA ALA A 528 15.35 -23.26 -9.58
C ALA A 528 16.57 -23.95 -8.92
N PRO A 529 17.72 -24.16 -9.60
CA PRO A 529 18.92 -24.72 -8.98
C PRO A 529 19.58 -23.79 -7.95
N LEU A 530 19.40 -22.48 -8.09
CA LEU A 530 20.12 -21.44 -7.34
C LEU A 530 19.34 -20.94 -6.11
N VAL A 531 18.03 -21.18 -6.03
CA VAL A 531 17.17 -20.71 -4.91
C VAL A 531 17.76 -21.04 -3.54
N ARG A 532 18.24 -22.27 -3.34
CA ARG A 532 18.82 -22.69 -2.05
C ARG A 532 20.09 -21.93 -1.69
N GLY A 533 20.98 -21.70 -2.67
CA GLY A 533 22.20 -20.91 -2.45
C GLY A 533 21.88 -19.44 -2.17
N ALA A 534 20.93 -18.87 -2.91
CA ALA A 534 20.45 -17.51 -2.71
C ALA A 534 19.88 -17.30 -1.30
N LEU A 535 19.05 -18.24 -0.83
CA LEU A 535 18.50 -18.21 0.52
C LEU A 535 19.56 -18.32 1.60
N GLY A 536 20.46 -19.29 1.48
CA GLY A 536 21.52 -19.48 2.47
C GLY A 536 22.47 -18.26 2.56
N TRP A 537 22.73 -17.60 1.44
CA TRP A 537 23.52 -16.37 1.43
C TRP A 537 22.78 -15.18 2.05
N LEU A 538 21.52 -14.96 1.67
CA LEU A 538 20.70 -13.89 2.25
C LEU A 538 20.55 -14.06 3.77
N GLU A 539 20.27 -15.27 4.25
CA GLU A 539 20.20 -15.55 5.70
C GLU A 539 21.55 -15.31 6.41
N GLY A 540 22.68 -15.45 5.71
CA GLY A 540 24.02 -15.24 6.26
C GLY A 540 24.51 -13.79 6.29
N ILE A 541 23.99 -12.90 5.45
CA ILE A 541 24.39 -11.48 5.47
C ILE A 541 23.67 -10.67 6.55
N ASP A 542 22.55 -11.16 7.08
CA ASP A 542 21.81 -10.54 8.19
C ASP A 542 22.29 -11.01 9.58
N SER A 543 23.07 -12.09 9.65
CA SER A 543 23.66 -12.62 10.90
C SER A 543 24.99 -11.94 11.23
#